data_AF-A0A920VWM7-F1
#
_entry.id   AF-A0A920VWM7-F1
#
_cell.length_a   1.000
_cell.length_b   1.000
_cell.length_c   1.000
_cell.angle_alpha   90.00
_cell.angle_beta   90.00
_cell.angle_gamma   90.00
#
_symmetry.space_group_name_H-M   'P 1'
#
loop_
_entity.id
_entity.type
_entity.pdbx_description
1 polymer ?
#
loop_
_entity_poly.entity_id
_entity_poly.type
_entity_poly.pdbx_seq_one_letter_code
_entity_poly.pdbx_strand_id
1 'polypeptide(L)' 'MSLESLEEIAAYIVEDGRGILAADESNPTCGKRFESIGVESTEDNKEITEKCFSDLRA' A
#
# COMPACT_ATOMS: atom_id res chain seq x y z
N MET A 1 6.55 -14.24 -14.76
CA MET A 1 6.00 -13.51 -15.92
C MET A 1 6.74 -12.18 -15.99
N SER A 2 7.47 -11.88 -17.06
CA SER A 2 7.86 -10.49 -17.35
C SER A 2 6.69 -9.84 -18.08
N LEU A 3 6.25 -8.70 -17.58
CA LEU A 3 5.34 -7.81 -18.30
C LEU A 3 6.26 -6.85 -19.06
N GLU A 4 6.23 -6.88 -20.39
CA GLU A 4 7.19 -6.14 -21.23
C GLU A 4 6.58 -4.86 -21.81
N SER A 5 5.26 -4.72 -21.73
CA SER A 5 4.51 -3.56 -22.23
C SER A 5 3.60 -2.92 -21.17
N LEU A 6 3.29 -1.63 -21.34
CA LEU A 6 2.37 -0.90 -20.45
C LEU A 6 0.96 -1.50 -20.49
N GLU A 7 0.55 -1.99 -21.65
CA GLU A 7 -0.73 -2.64 -21.91
C GLU A 7 -0.88 -3.92 -21.08
N GLU A 8 0.17 -4.74 -21.00
CA GLU A 8 0.18 -5.97 -20.18
C GLU A 8 0.11 -5.65 -18.69
N ILE A 9 0.83 -4.60 -18.24
CA ILE A 9 0.78 -4.14 -16.85
C ILE A 9 -0.62 -3.64 -16.51
N ALA A 10 -1.22 -2.82 -17.38
CA ALA A 10 -2.57 -2.32 -17.18
C ALA A 10 -3.60 -3.45 -17.13
N ALA A 11 -3.51 -4.42 -18.05
CA ALA A 11 -4.38 -5.60 -18.08
C ALA A 11 -4.22 -6.46 -16.81
N TYR A 12 -2.98 -6.63 -16.32
CA TYR A 12 -2.70 -7.34 -15.08
C TYR A 12 -3.30 -6.64 -13.85
N ILE A 13 -3.23 -5.31 -13.79
CA ILE A 13 -3.76 -4.51 -12.67
C ILE A 13 -5.29 -4.58 -12.59
N VAL A 14 -5.99 -4.67 -13.72
CA VAL A 14 -7.47 -4.68 -13.79
C VAL A 14 -8.07 -6.08 -13.94
N GLU A 15 -7.26 -7.13 -13.77
CA GLU A 15 -7.74 -8.52 -13.86
C GLU A 15 -8.83 -8.80 -12.82
N ASP A 16 -9.82 -9.60 -13.20
CA ASP A 16 -10.96 -9.92 -12.32
C ASP A 16 -10.47 -10.66 -11.05
N GLY A 17 -10.91 -10.19 -9.88
CA GLY A 17 -10.42 -10.66 -8.60
C GLY A 17 -9.12 -10.01 -8.11
N ARG A 18 -8.51 -9.07 -8.87
CA ARG A 18 -7.45 -8.19 -8.38
C ARG A 18 -7.96 -6.77 -8.14
N GLY A 19 -7.27 -6.04 -7.27
CA GLY A 19 -7.57 -4.66 -6.94
C GLY A 19 -6.31 -3.87 -6.62
N ILE A 20 -6.40 -2.54 -6.70
CA ILE A 20 -5.31 -1.64 -6.33
C ILE A 20 -5.49 -1.21 -4.89
N LEU A 21 -4.47 -1.43 -4.06
CA LEU A 21 -4.37 -0.84 -2.74
C LEU A 21 -3.59 0.48 -2.84
N ALA A 22 -4.28 1.60 -2.60
CA ALA A 22 -3.63 2.90 -2.47
C ALA A 22 -3.06 3.03 -1.05
N ALA A 23 -1.73 2.97 -0.95
CA ALA A 23 -0.99 3.15 0.30
C ALA A 23 -0.11 4.42 0.27
N ASP A 24 -0.42 5.40 -0.60
CA ASP A 24 0.35 6.63 -0.83
C ASP A 24 -0.02 7.77 0.14
N GLU A 25 -0.34 7.42 1.38
CA GLU A 25 -0.75 8.42 2.37
C GLU A 25 0.42 9.30 2.82
N SER A 26 0.27 10.62 2.68
CA SER A 26 1.25 11.57 3.18
C SER A 26 1.38 11.49 4.71
N ASN A 27 2.56 11.82 5.24
CA ASN A 27 2.84 11.86 6.69
C ASN A 27 1.73 12.52 7.55
N PRO A 28 1.17 13.70 7.20
CA PRO A 28 0.10 14.31 8.01
C PRO A 28 -1.24 13.55 7.94
N THR A 29 -1.48 12.74 6.90
CA THR A 29 -2.68 11.89 6.79
C THR A 29 -2.52 10.60 7.58
N CYS A 30 -1.34 9.96 7.49
CA CYS A 30 -0.99 8.78 8.30
C CYS A 30 -1.08 9.07 9.80
N GLY A 31 -0.55 10.22 10.25
CA GLY A 31 -0.60 10.62 11.65
C GLY A 31 -2.02 10.66 12.20
N LYS A 32 -2.99 11.20 11.45
CA LYS A 32 -4.41 11.23 11.84
C LYS A 32 -5.03 9.84 11.96
N ARG A 33 -4.59 8.88 11.13
CA ARG A 33 -5.04 7.49 11.21
C ARG A 33 -4.41 6.73 12.36
N PHE A 34 -3.15 7.03 12.72
CA PHE A 34 -2.50 6.45 13.90
C PHE A 34 -3.09 7.02 15.20
N GLU A 35 -3.35 8.33 15.24
CA GLU A 35 -4.02 8.99 16.37
C GLU A 35 -5.41 8.40 16.64
N SER A 36 -6.18 8.07 15.60
CA SER A 36 -7.51 7.49 15.76
C SER A 36 -7.49 6.08 16.36
N ILE A 37 -6.38 5.36 16.23
CA ILE A 37 -6.17 4.02 16.83
C ILE A 37 -5.27 4.07 18.08
N GLY A 38 -4.90 5.27 18.56
CA GLY A 38 -4.11 5.46 19.77
C GLY A 38 -2.63 5.09 19.64
N VAL A 39 -2.09 5.09 18.43
CA VAL A 39 -0.68 4.74 18.13
C VAL A 39 0.10 6.02 17.81
N GLU A 40 1.32 6.14 18.35
CA GLU A 40 2.20 7.27 18.00
C GLU A 40 2.81 7.08 16.60
N SER A 41 2.85 8.15 15.80
CA SER A 41 3.43 8.13 14.45
C SER A 41 4.97 8.24 14.48
N THR A 42 5.65 7.27 15.10
CA THR A 42 7.11 7.15 15.11
C THR A 42 7.66 6.60 13.78
N GLU A 43 8.96 6.78 13.52
CA GLU A 43 9.63 6.27 12.30
C GLU A 43 9.47 4.73 12.15
N ASP A 44 9.58 4.00 13.27
CA ASP A 44 9.42 2.54 13.32
C ASP A 44 8.00 2.10 12.93
N ASN A 45 6.97 2.86 13.34
CA ASN A 45 5.58 2.55 12.99
C ASN A 45 5.29 2.81 11.52
N LYS A 46 6.01 3.74 10.87
CA LYS A 46 5.94 3.93 9.42
C LYS A 46 6.54 2.74 8.68
N GLU A 47 7.71 2.27 9.10
CA GLU A 47 8.37 1.09 8.50
C GLU A 47 7.50 -0.18 8.65
N ILE A 48 6.86 -0.37 9.82
CA ILE A 48 5.92 -1.47 10.04
C ILE A 48 4.72 -1.39 9.09
N THR A 49 4.20 -0.18 8.85
CA THR A 49 3.02 -0.01 7.96
C THR A 49 3.37 -0.37 6.53
N GLU A 50 4.52 0.09 6.01
CA GLU A 50 5.04 -0.31 4.70
C GLU A 50 5.28 -1.83 4.63
N LYS A 51 5.80 -2.43 5.70
CA LYS A 51 6.08 -3.86 5.78
C LYS A 51 4.82 -4.71 5.88
N CYS A 52 3.77 -4.26 6.57
CA CYS A 52 2.47 -4.92 6.61
C CYS A 52 1.81 -4.99 5.23
N PHE A 53 2.05 -4.00 4.36
CA PHE A 53 1.57 -4.06 2.97
C PHE A 53 2.38 -5.03 2.10
N SER A 54 3.61 -5.40 2.48
CA SER A 54 4.41 -6.36 1.72
C SER A 54 3.84 -7.79 1.77
N ASP A 55 3.12 -8.13 2.85
CA ASP A 55 2.45 -9.42 3.04
C ASP A 55 1.09 -9.51 2.29
N LEU A 56 0.60 -8.39 1.73
CA LEU A 56 -0.67 -8.29 1.00
C LEU A 56 -0.57 -8.70 -0.49
N ARG A 57 0.58 -9.21 -0.93
CA ARG A 57 0.72 -9.83 -2.25
C ARG A 57 0.06 -11.22 -2.27
N ALA A 58 -1.25 -11.23 -2.52
CA ALA A 58 -1.97 -12.38 -3.07
C ALA A 58 -2.17 -12.20 -4.58
#